data_AF-A0A328TRJ1-F1
#
_entry.id   AF-A0A328TRJ1-F1
#
_cell.length_a   1.000
_cell.length_b   1.000
_cell.length_c   1.000
_cell.angle_alpha   90.00
_cell.angle_beta   90.00
_cell.angle_gamma   90.00
#
_symmetry.space_group_name_H-M   'P 1'
#
loop_
_entity.id
_entity.type
_entity.pdbx_description
1 polymer ?
#
loop_
_entity_poly.entity_id
_entity_poly.type
_entity_poly.pdbx_seq_one_letter_code
_entity_poly.pdbx_strand_id
1 'polypeptide(L)'
;MIGFILSVILTGIPFWMVMDGGASKATILTVVHICAVVQVLVHLVYFLHLDSKSEGGWNLIAIVFAALIILIVVVGSLWIMWNLNYNMMSH
;
A
#
# COMPACT_ATOMS: atom_id res chain seq x y z
N MET A 1 -16.39 -3.01 -15.50
CA MET A 1 -15.21 -3.47 -16.27
C MET A 1 -13.98 -2.59 -16.10
N ILE A 2 -14.10 -1.26 -16.03
CA ILE A 2 -12.93 -0.35 -15.89
C ILE A 2 -12.05 -0.68 -14.69
N GLY A 3 -12.62 -0.86 -13.48
CA GLY A 3 -11.86 -1.22 -12.28
C GLY A 3 -11.13 -2.57 -12.41
N PHE A 4 -11.74 -3.55 -13.06
CA PHE A 4 -11.12 -4.86 -13.32
C PHE A 4 -9.92 -4.73 -14.27
N ILE A 5 -10.06 -3.99 -15.37
CA ILE A 5 -8.97 -3.75 -16.33
C ILE A 5 -7.81 -2.99 -15.67
N LEU A 6 -8.11 -1.93 -14.90
CA LEU A 6 -7.11 -1.19 -14.12
C LEU A 6 -6.37 -2.10 -13.15
N SER A 7 -7.10 -2.95 -12.41
CA SER A 7 -6.51 -3.89 -11.45
C SER A 7 -5.57 -4.90 -12.11
N VAL A 8 -5.94 -5.40 -13.30
CA VAL A 8 -5.09 -6.34 -14.06
C VAL A 8 -3.82 -5.63 -14.56
N ILE A 9 -3.95 -4.42 -15.12
CA ILE A 9 -2.80 -3.64 -15.59
C ILE A 9 -1.85 -3.31 -14.44
N LEU A 10 -2.37 -2.83 -13.31
CA LEU A 10 -1.58 -2.49 -12.13
C LEU A 10 -0.88 -3.69 -11.49
N THR A 11 -1.38 -4.91 -11.72
CA THR A 11 -0.71 -6.14 -11.28
C THR A 11 0.32 -6.59 -12.30
N GLY A 12 -0.02 -6.52 -13.60
CA GLY A 12 0.85 -6.96 -14.68
C GLY A 12 2.16 -6.18 -14.77
N ILE A 13 2.10 -4.85 -14.62
CA ILE A 13 3.27 -3.97 -14.67
C ILE A 13 4.35 -4.36 -13.64
N PRO A 14 4.07 -4.40 -12.32
CA PRO A 14 5.08 -4.75 -11.33
C PRO A 14 5.58 -6.19 -11.48
N PHE A 15 4.72 -7.16 -11.83
CA PHE A 15 5.15 -8.54 -12.06
C PHE A 15 6.11 -8.65 -13.23
N TRP A 16 5.77 -8.04 -14.37
CA TRP A 16 6.64 -8.04 -15.54
C TRP A 16 7.97 -7.35 -15.25
N MET A 17 7.94 -6.20 -14.58
CA MET A 17 9.14 -5.43 -14.24
C MET A 17 10.09 -6.17 -13.27
N VAL A 18 9.54 -6.98 -12.35
CA VAL A 18 10.35 -7.84 -11.45
C VAL A 18 10.93 -9.04 -12.20
N MET A 19 10.18 -9.65 -13.13
CA MET A 19 10.61 -10.83 -13.87
C MET A 19 11.65 -10.53 -14.96
N ASP A 20 11.50 -9.40 -15.66
CA ASP A 20 12.44 -8.97 -16.70
C ASP A 20 13.80 -8.56 -16.11
N GLY A 21 13.80 -7.96 -14.91
CA GLY A 21 15.03 -7.63 -14.18
C GLY A 21 15.89 -6.53 -14.83
N GLY A 22 15.43 -5.88 -15.89
CA GLY A 22 16.18 -4.85 -16.63
C GLY A 22 16.37 -3.50 -15.91
N ALA A 23 15.71 -3.28 -14.77
CA ALA A 23 15.75 -2.02 -14.02
C ALA A 23 16.51 -2.14 -12.69
N SER A 24 16.94 -1.01 -12.13
CA SER A 24 17.61 -0.99 -10.82
C SER A 24 16.65 -1.47 -9.72
N LYS A 25 17.19 -2.13 -8.68
CA LYS A 25 16.39 -2.61 -7.53
C LYS A 25 15.60 -1.50 -6.86
N ALA A 26 16.19 -0.30 -6.77
CA ALA A 26 15.51 0.87 -6.21
C ALA A 26 14.30 1.27 -7.08
N THR A 27 14.48 1.33 -8.41
CA THR A 27 13.40 1.64 -9.34
C THR A 27 12.27 0.61 -9.28
N ILE A 28 12.60 -0.69 -9.24
CA ILE A 28 11.61 -1.78 -9.12
C ILE A 28 10.83 -1.63 -7.82
N LEU A 29 11.50 -1.44 -6.69
CA LEU A 29 10.84 -1.27 -5.39
C LEU A 29 9.90 -0.06 -5.37
N THR A 30 10.32 1.07 -5.93
CA THR A 30 9.48 2.28 -6.01
C THR A 30 8.23 2.05 -6.85
N VAL A 31 8.38 1.46 -8.05
CA VAL A 31 7.23 1.20 -8.94
C VAL A 31 6.26 0.22 -8.30
N VAL A 32 6.75 -0.86 -7.70
CA VAL A 32 5.91 -1.85 -7.01
C VAL A 32 5.13 -1.20 -5.87
N HIS A 33 5.77 -0.35 -5.05
CA HIS A 33 5.08 0.37 -3.97
C HIS A 33 3.99 1.30 -4.49
N ILE A 34 4.27 2.08 -5.53
CA ILE A 34 3.28 2.99 -6.13
C ILE A 34 2.10 2.19 -6.70
N CYS A 35 2.36 1.14 -7.47
CA CYS A 35 1.32 0.27 -8.00
C CYS A 35 0.49 -0.35 -6.87
N ALA A 36 1.10 -0.79 -5.77
CA ALA A 36 0.38 -1.35 -4.64
C ALA A 36 -0.57 -0.34 -3.98
N VAL A 37 -0.11 0.90 -3.74
CA VAL A 37 -0.96 1.96 -3.17
C VAL A 37 -2.14 2.29 -4.09
N VAL A 38 -1.87 2.48 -5.38
CA VAL A 38 -2.95 2.77 -6.35
C VAL A 38 -3.91 1.59 -6.48
N GLN A 39 -3.43 0.35 -6.35
CA GLN A 39 -4.26 -0.85 -6.41
C GLN A 39 -5.28 -0.91 -5.26
N VAL A 40 -4.85 -0.53 -4.05
CA VAL A 40 -5.75 -0.41 -2.90
C VAL A 40 -6.84 0.62 -3.18
N LEU A 41 -6.48 1.79 -3.73
CA LEU A 41 -7.45 2.83 -4.09
C LEU A 41 -8.45 2.35 -5.15
N VAL A 42 -7.99 1.63 -6.17
CA VAL A 42 -8.87 1.03 -7.20
C VAL A 42 -9.88 0.07 -6.55
N HIS A 43 -9.46 -0.74 -5.58
CA HIS A 43 -10.35 -1.65 -4.87
C HIS A 43 -11.37 -0.91 -4.00
N LEU A 44 -10.93 0.11 -3.25
CA LEU A 44 -11.81 0.91 -2.41
C LEU A 44 -12.89 1.64 -3.23
N VAL A 45 -12.53 2.17 -4.41
CA VAL A 45 -13.46 2.94 -5.24
C VAL A 45 -14.33 2.05 -6.13
N TYR A 46 -13.73 1.15 -6.92
CA TYR A 46 -14.46 0.41 -7.96
C TYR A 46 -15.08 -0.91 -7.51
N PHE A 47 -14.59 -1.51 -6.42
CA PHE A 47 -15.10 -2.80 -5.95
C PHE A 47 -15.92 -2.64 -4.66
N LEU A 48 -15.34 -1.96 -3.67
CA LEU A 48 -16.04 -1.67 -2.41
C LEU A 48 -17.09 -0.57 -2.57
N HIS A 49 -17.06 0.18 -3.68
CA HIS A 49 -17.97 1.31 -3.94
C HIS A 49 -18.07 2.23 -2.73
N LEU A 50 -16.92 2.63 -2.18
CA LEU A 50 -16.86 3.48 -1.01
C LEU A 50 -17.53 4.82 -1.33
N ASP A 51 -18.76 4.98 -0.88
CA ASP A 51 -19.55 6.16 -1.12
C ASP A 51 -19.27 7.19 -0.01
N SER A 52 -18.85 8.40 -0.38
CA SER A 52 -18.62 9.52 0.55
C SER A 52 -19.91 10.02 1.22
N LYS A 53 -21.08 9.55 0.75
CA LYS A 53 -22.40 9.94 1.23
C LYS A 53 -23.09 8.83 2.03
N SER A 54 -22.61 7.59 1.96
CA SER A 54 -23.13 6.48 2.77
C SER A 54 -22.88 6.76 4.24
N GLU A 55 -23.92 6.56 5.06
CA GLU A 55 -23.89 6.83 6.51
C GLU A 55 -23.34 8.22 6.86
N GLY A 56 -23.62 9.26 6.06
CA GLY A 56 -23.16 10.63 6.34
C GLY A 56 -21.64 10.81 6.34
N GLY A 57 -20.88 9.92 5.70
CA GLY A 57 -19.41 9.98 5.61
C GLY A 57 -18.68 9.24 6.73
N TRP A 58 -19.38 8.60 7.67
CA TRP A 58 -18.76 7.84 8.77
C TRP A 58 -17.91 6.67 8.28
N ASN A 59 -18.30 6.01 7.18
CA ASN A 59 -17.52 4.90 6.62
C ASN A 59 -16.14 5.36 6.08
N LEU A 60 -16.07 6.54 5.46
CA LEU A 60 -14.81 7.13 5.01
C LEU A 60 -13.90 7.45 6.21
N ILE A 61 -14.47 8.04 7.27
CA ILE A 61 -13.76 8.36 8.51
C ILE A 61 -13.21 7.08 9.14
N ALA A 62 -14.00 6.01 9.21
CA ALA A 62 -13.60 4.72 9.77
C ALA A 62 -12.42 4.10 9.00
N ILE A 63 -12.44 4.13 7.67
CA ILE A 63 -11.33 3.60 6.84
C ILE A 63 -10.06 4.43 7.02
N VAL A 64 -10.16 5.76 7.00
CA VAL A 64 -8.99 6.63 7.21
C VAL A 64 -8.41 6.42 8.61
N PHE A 65 -9.26 6.27 9.62
CA PHE A 65 -8.83 5.99 10.99
C PHE A 65 -8.13 4.64 11.11
N ALA A 66 -8.67 3.60 10.48
CA ALA A 66 -8.03 2.28 10.43
C ALA A 66 -6.66 2.34 9.71
N ALA A 67 -6.57 3.04 8.58
CA ALA A 67 -5.32 3.24 7.86
C ALA A 67 -4.27 3.99 8.70
N LEU A 68 -4.69 5.01 9.46
CA LEU A 68 -3.83 5.75 10.37
C LEU A 68 -3.30 4.86 11.50
N ILE A 69 -4.14 4.02 12.11
CA ILE A 69 -3.70 3.05 13.12
C ILE A 69 -2.67 2.09 12.52
N ILE A 70 -2.95 1.52 11.34
CA ILE A 70 -2.02 0.61 10.65
C ILE A 70 -0.69 1.30 10.41
N LEU A 71 -0.70 2.55 9.94
CA LEU A 71 0.51 3.32 9.69
C LEU A 71 1.33 3.53 10.96
N ILE A 72 0.68 3.94 12.07
CA ILE A 72 1.35 4.13 13.36
C ILE A 72 1.97 2.82 13.86
N VAL A 73 1.21 1.72 13.81
CA VAL A 73 1.68 0.42 14.32
C VAL A 73 2.82 -0.13 13.46
N VAL A 74 2.71 -0.09 12.13
CA VAL A 74 3.74 -0.62 11.22
C VAL A 74 5.01 0.24 11.29
N VAL A 75 4.90 1.56 11.14
CA VAL A 75 6.07 2.45 11.20
C VAL A 75 6.69 2.43 12.59
N GLY A 76 5.87 2.50 13.63
CA GLY A 76 6.32 2.46 15.02
C GLY A 76 7.00 1.14 15.37
N SER A 77 6.44 0.00 14.97
CA SER A 77 7.06 -1.32 15.23
C SER A 77 8.39 -1.49 14.50
N LEU A 78 8.45 -1.12 13.22
CA LEU A 78 9.71 -1.14 12.46
C LEU A 78 10.76 -0.24 13.09
N TRP A 79 10.39 0.97 13.49
CA TRP A 79 11.28 1.92 14.15
C TRP A 79 11.80 1.37 15.48
N ILE A 80 10.89 0.91 16.35
CA ILE A 80 11.23 0.40 17.68
C ILE A 80 12.16 -0.81 17.55
N MET A 81 11.82 -1.76 16.68
CA MET A 81 12.65 -2.96 16.48
C MET A 81 14.02 -2.62 15.91
N TRP A 82 14.09 -1.69 14.96
CA TRP A 82 15.37 -1.23 14.41
C TRP A 82 16.24 -0.54 15.46
N ASN A 83 15.65 0.36 16.26
CA ASN A 83 16.35 1.04 17.34
C ASN A 83 16.80 0.06 18.44
N LEU A 84 15.93 -0.86 18.86
CA LEU A 84 16.27 -1.89 19.84
C LEU A 84 17.41 -2.77 19.33
N ASN A 85 17.36 -3.21 18.06
CA ASN A 85 18.40 -4.03 17.47
C ASN A 85 19.76 -3.31 17.46
N TYR A 86 19.78 -2.03 17.05
CA TYR A 86 20.98 -1.20 17.07
C TYR A 86 21.55 -1.01 18.48
N ASN A 87 20.69 -0.83 19.50
CA ASN A 87 21.13 -0.60 20.88
C ASN A 87 21.42 -1.90 21.68
N MET A 88 20.99 -3.06 21.19
CA MET A 88 21.22 -4.36 21.83
C MET A 88 22.36 -5.16 21.20
N MET A 89 22.81 -4.81 19.99
CA MET A 89 24.08 -5.31 19.47
C MET A 89 25.20 -4.63 20.25
N SER A 90 25.84 -5.38 21.17
CA SER A 90 27.04 -4.92 21.84
C SER A 90 28.09 -4.59 20.78
N HIS A 91 28.62 -3.37 20.80
CA HIS A 91 29.86 -3.04 20.10
C HIS A 91 30.98 -4.03 20.49
#